data_AF-A0AA88E103-F1
#
_entry.id   AF-A0AA88E103-F1
#
_cell.length_a   1.000
_cell.length_b   1.000
_cell.length_c   1.000
_cell.angle_alpha   90.00
_cell.angle_beta   90.00
_cell.angle_gamma   90.00
#
_symmetry.space_group_name_H-M   'P 1'
#
loop_
_entity.id
_entity.type
_entity.pdbx_description
1 polymer ?
#
loop_
_entity_poly.entity_id
_entity_poly.type
_entity_poly.pdbx_seq_one_letter_code
_entity_poly.pdbx_strand_id
1 'polypeptide(L)'
;MDEGQYQLSMPLKLILSDDFLNRSEKMILNRSTKKRGLKNGVVVGFIGPCREETTLVLKKRDFTRSSSYVLIKNWHKIAMKNGLKKGDAVQVWFFRVNKCPCFVLVKP
;
A
#
# COMPACT_ATOMS: atom_id res chain seq x y z
N MET A 1 16.10 -11.27 -11.94
CA MET A 1 15.08 -10.97 -10.92
C MET A 1 14.97 -9.47 -10.83
N ASP A 2 13.82 -8.88 -11.12
CA ASP A 2 13.63 -7.42 -11.13
C ASP A 2 13.27 -6.87 -9.73
N GLU A 3 13.90 -5.76 -9.35
CA GLU A 3 13.73 -5.07 -8.06
C GLU A 3 12.29 -4.56 -7.77
N GLY A 4 11.40 -4.60 -8.76
CA GLY A 4 10.03 -4.11 -8.68
C GLY A 4 9.02 -4.99 -7.92
N GLN A 5 9.40 -6.21 -7.50
CA GLN A 5 8.44 -7.20 -6.98
C GLN A 5 8.18 -7.14 -5.46
N TYR A 6 8.87 -6.26 -4.73
CA TYR A 6 8.77 -6.22 -3.25
C TYR A 6 7.67 -5.31 -2.70
N GLN A 7 7.02 -4.51 -3.55
CA GLN A 7 6.04 -3.52 -3.12
C GLN A 7 4.91 -3.34 -4.14
N LEU A 8 3.69 -3.05 -3.65
CA LEU A 8 2.62 -2.55 -4.50
C LEU A 8 2.70 -1.03 -4.55
N SER A 9 2.84 -0.45 -5.74
CA SER A 9 2.79 1.00 -5.94
C SER A 9 1.41 1.43 -6.42
N MET A 10 0.83 2.41 -5.73
CA MET A 10 -0.46 3.02 -6.04
C MET A 10 -0.20 4.51 -6.34
N PRO A 11 -0.09 4.88 -7.62
CA PRO A 11 0.10 6.28 -8.01
C PRO A 11 -1.03 7.15 -7.48
N LEU A 12 -0.71 8.29 -6.83
CA LEU A 12 -1.73 9.16 -6.24
C LEU A 12 -2.75 9.67 -7.27
N LYS A 13 -2.31 9.83 -8.52
CA LYS A 13 -3.13 10.23 -9.67
C LYS A 13 -4.20 9.21 -10.07
N LEU A 14 -4.11 7.96 -9.60
CA LEU A 14 -5.13 6.92 -9.82
C LEU A 14 -6.07 6.75 -8.61
N ILE A 15 -5.83 7.48 -7.53
CA ILE A 15 -6.63 7.38 -6.31
C ILE A 15 -7.78 8.37 -6.42
N LEU A 16 -9.00 7.84 -6.33
CA LEU A 16 -10.23 8.62 -6.54
C LEU A 16 -10.50 9.64 -5.43
N SER A 17 -9.99 9.40 -4.22
CA SER A 17 -10.10 10.32 -3.10
C SER A 17 -8.91 10.19 -2.14
N ASP A 18 -8.39 11.31 -1.63
CA ASP A 18 -7.33 11.34 -0.60
C ASP A 18 -7.89 11.55 0.83
N ASP A 19 -9.22 11.55 1.00
CA ASP A 19 -9.88 11.70 2.32
C ASP A 19 -9.81 10.43 3.19
N PHE A 20 -9.34 9.32 2.62
CA PHE A 20 -9.26 8.03 3.30
C PHE A 20 -8.26 8.00 4.47
N LEU A 21 -7.26 8.89 4.46
CA LEU A 21 -6.27 9.04 5.53
C LEU A 21 -6.61 10.20 6.47
N ASN A 22 -6.45 9.99 7.77
CA ASN A 22 -6.60 11.07 8.74
C ASN A 22 -5.34 11.96 8.79
N ARG A 23 -5.47 13.12 9.45
CA ARG A 23 -4.39 14.12 9.54
C ARG A 23 -3.09 13.53 10.13
N SER A 24 -3.18 12.70 11.16
CA SER A 24 -2.03 12.08 11.81
C SER A 24 -1.31 11.08 10.90
N GLU A 25 -2.07 10.25 10.19
CA GLU A 25 -1.54 9.32 9.19
C GLU A 25 -0.85 10.07 8.05
N LYS A 26 -1.47 11.11 7.51
CA LYS A 26 -0.85 11.98 6.47
C LYS A 26 0.45 12.61 6.97
N MET A 27 0.50 13.08 8.23
CA MET A 27 1.73 13.61 8.82
C MET A 27 2.84 12.56 8.90
N ILE A 28 2.51 11.32 9.30
CA ILE A 28 3.49 10.21 9.35
C ILE A 28 4.02 9.92 7.95
N LEU A 29 3.13 9.81 6.95
CA LEU A 29 3.52 9.52 5.58
C LEU A 29 4.38 10.64 4.96
N ASN A 30 4.05 11.90 5.19
CA ASN A 30 4.85 13.05 4.72
C ASN A 30 6.19 13.20 5.46
N ARG A 31 6.32 12.72 6.71
CA ARG A 31 7.62 12.65 7.41
C ARG A 31 8.50 11.52 6.88
N SER A 32 7.88 10.41 6.45
CA SER A 32 8.59 9.24 5.91
C SER A 32 9.32 9.53 4.60
N THR A 33 8.85 10.48 3.79
CA THR A 33 9.51 10.87 2.53
C THR A 33 10.87 11.54 2.76
N LYS A 34 11.07 12.16 3.92
CA LYS A 34 12.32 12.84 4.31
C LYS A 34 13.38 11.92 4.92
N LYS A 35 13.02 10.71 5.36
CA LYS A 35 13.95 9.75 6.00
C LYS A 35 13.85 8.38 5.33
N ARG A 36 14.95 7.92 4.72
CA ARG A 36 15.06 6.64 3.97
C ARG A 36 15.03 5.37 4.85
N GLY A 37 14.27 5.35 5.94
CA GLY A 37 14.22 4.21 6.87
C GLY A 37 12.95 3.35 6.72
N LEU A 38 13.09 2.02 6.86
CA LEU A 38 11.96 1.09 6.87
C LEU A 38 10.95 1.39 8.00
N LYS A 39 11.40 2.01 9.10
CA LYS A 39 10.65 2.26 10.35
C LYS A 39 9.58 3.36 10.29
N ASN A 40 9.48 4.14 9.20
CA ASN A 40 8.53 5.25 9.10
C ASN A 40 7.43 4.92 8.09
N GLY A 41 6.22 4.65 8.56
CA GLY A 41 5.04 4.37 7.75
C GLY A 41 3.82 4.10 8.63
N VAL A 42 2.65 3.98 8.02
CA VAL A 42 1.41 3.64 8.71
C VAL A 42 1.21 2.13 8.61
N VAL A 43 1.04 1.44 9.74
CA VAL A 43 0.66 0.02 9.72
C VAL A 43 -0.80 -0.07 9.33
N VAL A 44 -1.10 -0.93 8.36
CA VAL A 44 -2.45 -1.10 7.80
C VAL A 44 -2.82 -2.57 7.80
N GLY A 45 -4.10 -2.86 8.05
CA GLY A 45 -4.65 -4.17 7.75
C GLY A 45 -4.68 -4.40 6.25
N PHE A 46 -4.62 -5.66 5.84
CA PHE A 46 -4.71 -6.06 4.44
C PHE A 46 -5.41 -7.41 4.31
N ILE A 47 -6.40 -7.49 3.44
CA ILE A 47 -7.10 -8.72 3.07
C ILE A 47 -6.75 -9.04 1.62
N GLY A 48 -6.13 -10.20 1.40
CA GLY A 48 -5.79 -10.67 0.06
C GLY A 48 -6.95 -11.36 -0.66
N PRO A 49 -6.81 -11.62 -1.97
CA PRO A 49 -7.85 -12.27 -2.79
C PRO A 49 -8.31 -13.62 -2.23
N CYS A 50 -7.40 -14.42 -1.67
CA CYS A 50 -7.71 -15.71 -1.03
C CYS A 50 -8.19 -15.57 0.43
N ARG A 51 -8.69 -14.38 0.82
CA ARG A 51 -9.20 -14.04 2.17
C ARG A 51 -8.19 -14.15 3.30
N GLU A 52 -6.89 -14.19 3.00
CA GLU A 52 -5.89 -14.09 4.06
C GLU A 52 -5.80 -12.66 4.61
N GLU A 53 -5.82 -12.56 5.93
CA GLU A 53 -5.62 -11.33 6.65
C GLU A 53 -4.16 -11.20 7.09
N THR A 54 -3.58 -10.02 6.88
CA THR A 54 -2.23 -9.70 7.32
C THR A 54 -2.10 -8.21 7.57
N THR A 55 -0.95 -7.79 8.10
CA THR A 55 -0.58 -6.37 8.16
C THR A 55 0.46 -6.03 7.10
N LEU A 56 0.37 -4.82 6.57
CA LEU A 56 1.35 -4.19 5.69
C LEU A 56 1.77 -2.84 6.26
N VAL A 57 2.77 -2.23 5.63
CA VAL A 57 3.15 -0.85 5.93
C VAL A 57 2.88 0.00 4.71
N LEU A 58 2.04 1.01 4.87
CA LEU A 58 1.79 2.06 3.89
C LEU A 58 2.86 3.15 4.04
N LYS A 59 3.47 3.54 2.92
CA LYS A 59 4.38 4.69 2.83
C LYS A 59 3.99 5.59 1.68
N LYS A 60 4.38 6.86 1.77
CA LYS A 60 4.39 7.75 0.61
C LYS A 60 5.81 7.78 0.05
N ARG A 61 5.93 7.62 -1.27
CA ARG A 61 7.18 7.79 -2.01
C ARG A 61 6.99 8.92 -3.00
N ASP A 62 7.83 9.94 -2.88
CA ASP A 62 7.88 11.05 -3.81
C ASP A 62 8.94 10.76 -4.89
N PHE A 63 8.57 10.98 -6.14
CA PHE A 63 9.43 11.00 -7.31
C PHE A 63 9.47 12.44 -7.83
N THR A 64 10.42 12.74 -8.72
CA THR A 64 10.66 14.10 -9.25
C THR A 64 9.40 14.79 -9.79
N ARG A 65 8.44 14.03 -10.36
CA ARG A 65 7.22 14.58 -10.97
C ARG A 65 5.91 13.96 -10.45
N SER A 66 5.97 13.06 -9.48
CA SER A 66 4.76 12.37 -9.00
C SER A 66 4.99 11.74 -7.64
N SER A 67 3.90 11.44 -6.93
CA SER A 67 3.96 10.67 -5.70
C SER A 67 3.16 9.38 -5.86
N SER A 68 3.57 8.35 -5.12
CA SER A 68 2.81 7.10 -4.99
C SER A 68 2.71 6.71 -3.53
N TYR A 69 1.59 6.09 -3.15
CA TYR A 69 1.57 5.28 -1.95
C TYR A 69 2.13 3.90 -2.28
N VAL A 70 2.92 3.33 -1.37
CA VAL A 70 3.49 2.00 -1.53
C VAL A 70 3.15 1.13 -0.34
N LEU A 71 2.67 -0.09 -0.60
CA LEU A 71 2.51 -1.13 0.41
C LEU A 71 3.74 -2.04 0.39
N ILE A 72 4.37 -2.20 1.56
CA ILE A 72 5.62 -2.95 1.72
C ILE A 72 5.53 -4.01 2.83
N LYS A 73 6.66 -4.63 3.17
CA LYS A 73 6.89 -5.63 4.25
C LYS A 73 6.38 -7.04 3.93
N ASN A 74 5.09 -7.21 3.65
CA ASN A 74 4.52 -8.54 3.34
C ASN A 74 3.95 -8.66 1.92
N TRP A 75 4.04 -7.60 1.11
CA TRP A 75 3.46 -7.59 -0.24
C TRP A 75 3.92 -8.76 -1.12
N HIS A 76 5.23 -9.01 -1.19
CA HIS A 76 5.77 -10.10 -2.03
C HIS A 76 5.16 -11.47 -1.70
N LYS A 77 4.98 -11.77 -0.40
CA LYS A 77 4.36 -13.03 0.03
C LYS A 77 2.92 -13.14 -0.42
N ILE A 78 2.17 -12.04 -0.35
CA ILE A 78 0.78 -11.96 -0.82
C ILE A 78 0.73 -12.16 -2.34
N ALA A 79 1.59 -11.46 -3.09
CA ALA A 79 1.64 -11.58 -4.55
C ALA A 79 1.93 -13.02 -4.99
N MET A 80 2.93 -13.66 -4.38
CA MET A 80 3.26 -15.07 -4.66
C MET A 80 2.12 -16.01 -4.31
N LYS A 81 1.52 -15.87 -3.12
CA LYS A 81 0.43 -16.76 -2.66
C LYS A 81 -0.82 -16.65 -3.53
N ASN A 82 -1.11 -15.47 -4.05
CA ASN A 82 -2.27 -15.22 -4.92
C ASN A 82 -1.94 -15.35 -6.41
N GLY A 83 -0.74 -15.82 -6.76
CA GLY A 83 -0.32 -16.00 -8.15
C GLY A 83 -0.32 -14.72 -8.98
N LEU A 84 -0.14 -13.55 -8.34
CA LEU A 84 -0.12 -12.25 -9.01
C LEU A 84 1.17 -12.09 -9.81
N LYS A 85 1.04 -11.74 -11.08
CA LYS A 85 2.16 -11.57 -12.00
C LYS A 85 2.21 -10.14 -12.56
N LYS A 86 3.36 -9.76 -13.10
CA LYS A 86 3.51 -8.49 -13.81
C LYS A 86 2.53 -8.47 -14.98
N GLY A 87 1.73 -7.41 -15.07
CA GLY A 87 0.68 -7.26 -16.08
C GLY A 87 -0.73 -7.57 -15.58
N ASP A 88 -0.87 -8.23 -14.43
CA ASP A 88 -2.18 -8.46 -13.83
C ASP A 88 -2.83 -7.14 -13.42
N ALA A 89 -4.10 -6.98 -13.78
CA ALA A 89 -4.94 -5.92 -13.24
C ALA A 89 -5.46 -6.33 -11.85
N VAL A 90 -5.41 -5.40 -10.91
CA VAL A 90 -5.94 -5.58 -9.56
C VAL A 90 -6.68 -4.32 -9.11
N GLN A 91 -7.70 -4.50 -8.28
CA GLN A 91 -8.39 -3.40 -7.61
C GLN A 91 -8.01 -3.40 -6.13
N VAL A 92 -7.71 -2.20 -5.61
CA VAL A 92 -7.39 -2.00 -4.19
C VAL A 92 -8.46 -1.11 -3.60
N TRP A 93 -9.15 -1.60 -2.58
CA TRP A 93 -10.13 -0.81 -1.84
C TRP A 93 -9.58 -0.46 -0.47
N PHE A 94 -9.95 0.71 0.01
CA PHE A 94 -9.62 1.16 1.36
C PHE A 94 -10.89 1.17 2.22
N PHE A 95 -10.75 0.77 3.47
CA PHE A 95 -11.79 0.86 4.48
C PHE A 95 -11.18 0.99 5.87
N ARG A 96 -12.03 1.18 6.89
CA ARG A 96 -11.59 1.21 8.30
C ARG A 96 -12.30 0.14 9.11
N VAL A 97 -11.54 -0.52 9.97
CA VAL A 97 -12.05 -1.44 11.00
C VAL A 97 -11.68 -0.85 12.34
N ASN A 98 -12.67 -0.53 13.19
CA ASN A 98 -12.43 0.09 14.50
C ASN A 98 -11.51 1.32 14.44
N LYS A 99 -11.71 2.18 13.42
CA LYS A 99 -10.90 3.36 13.09
C LYS A 99 -9.48 3.07 12.55
N CYS A 100 -9.04 1.81 12.51
CA CYS A 100 -7.75 1.42 11.92
C CYS A 100 -7.84 1.31 10.38
N PRO A 101 -6.86 1.84 9.63
CA PRO A 101 -6.83 1.75 8.17
C PRO A 101 -6.62 0.29 7.70
N CYS A 102 -7.41 -0.14 6.72
CA CYS A 102 -7.35 -1.46 6.13
C CYS A 102 -7.51 -1.38 4.60
N PHE A 103 -6.91 -2.34 3.90
CA PHE A 103 -7.04 -2.49 2.46
C PHE A 103 -7.56 -3.88 2.11
N VAL A 104 -8.29 -3.99 1.00
CA VAL A 104 -8.61 -5.28 0.38
C VAL A 104 -8.17 -5.25 -1.07
N LEU A 105 -7.57 -6.35 -1.51
CA LEU A 105 -7.17 -6.56 -2.89
C LEU A 105 -8.14 -7.52 -3.57
N VAL A 106 -8.72 -7.06 -4.66
CA VAL A 106 -9.67 -7.82 -5.47
C VAL A 106 -9.05 -8.05 -6.84
N LYS A 107 -9.08 -9.31 -7.30
CA LYS A 107 -8.77 -9.65 -8.68
C LYS A 107 -10.08 -9.62 -9.47
N PRO A 108 -10.21 -8.78 -10.51
CA PRO A 108 -11.37 -8.79 -11.39
C PRO A 108 -11.45 -10.07 -12.22
#